data_AF-A0A1I5X0D4-F1
#
_entry.id   AF-A0A1I5X0D4-F1
#
_cell.length_a   1.000
_cell.length_b   1.000
_cell.length_c   1.000
_cell.angle_alpha   90.00
_cell.angle_beta   90.00
_cell.angle_gamma   90.00
#
_symmetry.space_group_name_H-M   'P 1'
#
loop_
_entity.id
_entity.type
_entity.pdbx_description
1 polymer ?
#
loop_
_entity_poly.entity_id
_entity_poly.type
_entity_poly.pdbx_seq_one_letter_code
_entity_poly.pdbx_strand_id
1 'polypeptide(L)'
;MGAIYTEAQKEATKRYVNSTDQIRVRTDKGNLDFIKEHAKTMGETMGEFVNRAIMEAIYRDRGEILIEMVHSDEYDISGRLLLSSDDHYEIDYIVGGVRKIKKLDEQKDVPSSFVSDYAWMSLENEYENELLGGE
;
A
#
# COMPACT_ATOMS: atom_id res chain seq x y z
N MET A 1 24.96 24.11 -14.81
CA MET A 1 24.53 23.32 -15.97
C MET A 1 23.12 22.85 -15.71
N GLY A 2 22.12 23.36 -16.44
CA GLY A 2 20.73 22.90 -16.29
C GLY A 2 20.58 21.56 -16.99
N ALA A 3 20.09 20.54 -16.28
CA ALA A 3 19.85 19.22 -16.88
C ALA A 3 18.86 19.37 -18.04
N ILE A 4 19.30 19.08 -19.27
CA ILE A 4 18.43 18.99 -20.44
C ILE A 4 17.72 17.64 -20.32
N TYR A 5 16.54 17.65 -19.71
CA TYR A 5 15.70 16.45 -19.63
C TYR A 5 15.28 16.04 -21.05
N THR A 6 15.49 14.77 -21.39
CA THR A 6 15.01 14.20 -22.65
C THR A 6 13.48 14.16 -22.66
N GLU A 7 12.85 14.18 -23.84
CA GLU A 7 11.38 14.08 -23.95
C GLU A 7 10.85 12.83 -23.24
N ALA A 8 11.57 11.70 -23.32
CA ALA A 8 11.26 10.47 -22.60
C ALA A 8 11.31 10.64 -21.07
N GLN A 9 12.29 11.38 -20.52
CA GLN A 9 12.36 11.65 -19.08
C GLN A 9 11.22 12.56 -18.61
N LYS A 10 10.83 13.55 -19.43
CA LYS A 10 9.68 14.41 -19.12
C LYS A 10 8.38 13.62 -19.12
N GLU A 11 8.21 12.71 -20.06
CA GLU A 11 7.01 11.86 -20.13
C GLU A 11 6.95 10.87 -18.95
N ALA A 12 8.06 10.22 -18.60
CA ALA A 12 8.14 9.36 -17.42
C ALA A 12 7.82 10.12 -16.13
N THR A 13 8.37 11.34 -15.98
CA THR A 13 8.07 12.21 -14.83
C THR A 13 6.59 12.57 -14.78
N LYS A 14 5.98 12.92 -15.91
CA LYS A 14 4.54 13.21 -15.98
C LYS A 14 3.68 12.00 -15.59
N ARG A 15 4.02 10.81 -16.07
CA ARG A 15 3.33 9.56 -15.72
C ARG A 15 3.38 9.33 -14.21
N TYR A 16 4.57 9.44 -13.60
CA TYR A 16 4.74 9.28 -12.16
C TYR A 16 3.95 10.33 -11.34
N VAL A 17 4.00 11.60 -11.74
CA VAL A 17 3.26 12.66 -11.05
C VAL A 17 1.74 12.47 -11.16
N ASN A 18 1.25 11.99 -12.31
CA ASN A 18 -0.18 11.74 -12.51
C ASN A 18 -0.68 10.48 -11.78
N SER A 19 0.19 9.52 -11.50
CA SER A 19 -0.16 8.28 -10.80
C SER A 19 0.01 8.35 -9.28
N THR A 20 0.36 9.53 -8.73
CA THR A 20 0.66 9.69 -7.30
C THR A 20 -0.10 10.85 -6.67
N ASP A 21 -0.62 10.62 -5.47
CA ASP A 21 -1.15 11.69 -4.63
C ASP A 21 -0.01 12.43 -3.91
N GLN A 22 -0.17 13.76 -3.72
CA GLN A 22 0.84 14.59 -3.04
C GLN A 22 0.36 15.05 -1.65
N ILE A 23 1.18 14.79 -0.63
CA ILE A 23 0.95 15.26 0.74
C ILE A 23 1.94 16.37 1.07
N ARG A 24 1.45 17.53 1.53
CA ARG A 24 2.27 18.64 2.01
C ARG A 24 2.06 18.87 3.52
N VAL A 25 3.08 18.55 4.31
CA VAL A 25 3.05 18.69 5.78
C VAL A 25 3.96 19.83 6.23
N ARG A 26 3.49 20.64 7.20
CA ARG A 26 4.33 21.60 7.92
C ARG A 26 4.69 21.04 9.28
N THR A 27 5.94 21.21 9.69
CA THR A 27 6.46 20.76 10.99
C THR A 27 7.45 21.80 11.52
N ASP A 28 7.81 21.68 12.79
CA ASP A 28 8.76 22.58 13.43
C ASP A 28 10.16 22.50 12.82
N LYS A 29 10.93 23.58 12.98
CA LYS A 29 12.32 23.60 12.54
C LYS A 29 13.12 22.52 13.28
N GLY A 30 13.93 21.76 12.54
CA GLY A 30 14.71 20.64 13.06
C GLY A 30 14.04 19.27 12.90
N ASN A 31 12.70 19.20 12.90
CA ASN A 31 12.00 17.92 12.76
C ASN A 31 12.24 17.25 11.41
N LEU A 32 12.42 18.03 10.34
CA LEU A 32 12.71 17.49 9.02
C LEU A 32 14.00 16.67 9.00
N ASP A 33 15.04 17.14 9.67
CA ASP A 33 16.34 16.47 9.70
C ASP A 33 16.29 15.22 10.58
N PHE A 34 15.59 15.32 11.72
CA PHE A 34 15.32 14.17 12.59
C PHE A 34 14.57 13.05 11.87
N ILE A 35 13.51 13.38 11.11
CA ILE A 35 12.74 12.41 10.32
C ILE A 35 13.62 11.76 9.25
N LYS A 36 14.44 12.54 8.55
CA LYS A 36 15.35 12.03 7.51
C LYS A 36 16.40 11.07 8.10
N GLU A 37 16.95 11.39 9.26
CA GLU A 37 17.94 10.53 9.93
C GLU A 37 17.32 9.22 10.38
N HIS A 38 16.10 9.27 10.94
CA HIS A 38 15.36 8.07 11.30
C HIS A 38 15.08 7.18 10.08
N ALA A 39 14.52 7.76 9.00
CA ALA A 39 14.25 7.01 7.76
C ALA A 39 15.53 6.34 7.22
N LYS A 40 16.65 7.06 7.20
CA LYS A 40 17.95 6.52 6.78
C LYS A 40 18.40 5.36 7.66
N THR A 41 18.19 5.45 8.98
CA THR A 41 18.53 4.38 9.93
C THR A 41 17.69 3.13 9.69
N MET A 42 16.45 3.31 9.23
CA MET A 42 15.55 2.22 8.85
C MET A 42 15.83 1.66 7.45
N GLY A 43 16.76 2.25 6.69
CA GLY A 43 17.04 1.86 5.30
C GLY A 43 15.98 2.31 4.29
N GLU A 44 15.12 3.25 4.68
CA GLU A 44 14.01 3.77 3.87
C GLU A 44 14.28 5.21 3.42
N THR A 45 13.67 5.64 2.32
CA THR A 45 13.59 7.05 1.99
C THR A 45 12.64 7.78 2.94
N MET A 46 12.80 9.10 3.06
CA MET A 46 11.90 9.93 3.88
C MET A 46 10.43 9.78 3.45
N GLY A 47 10.17 9.66 2.15
CA GLY A 47 8.80 9.48 1.62
C GLY A 47 8.21 8.13 2.00
N GLU A 48 8.97 7.04 1.85
CA GLU A 48 8.56 5.69 2.25
C GLU A 48 8.28 5.62 3.76
N PHE A 49 9.18 6.18 4.58
CA PHE A 49 8.99 6.24 6.03
C PHE A 49 7.69 6.99 6.40
N VAL A 50 7.46 8.17 5.81
CA VAL A 50 6.26 8.97 6.11
C VAL A 50 5.00 8.22 5.69
N ASN A 51 4.98 7.61 4.51
CA ASN A 51 3.84 6.81 4.06
C ASN A 51 3.59 5.62 4.97
N ARG A 52 4.64 4.87 5.33
CA ARG A 52 4.54 3.74 6.26
C ARG A 52 4.01 4.18 7.63
N ALA A 53 4.58 5.23 8.21
CA ALA A 53 4.17 5.74 9.51
C ALA A 53 2.70 6.20 9.54
N ILE A 54 2.23 6.84 8.46
CA ILE A 54 0.81 7.21 8.32
C ILE A 54 -0.06 5.96 8.24
N MET A 55 0.32 4.95 7.45
CA MET A 55 -0.47 3.72 7.33
C MET A 55 -0.53 2.94 8.65
N GLU A 56 0.61 2.76 9.33
CA GLU A 56 0.68 2.12 10.64
C GLU A 56 -0.19 2.84 11.68
N ALA A 57 -0.19 4.18 11.67
CA ALA A 57 -1.06 4.97 12.54
C ALA A 57 -2.55 4.73 12.23
N ILE A 58 -2.93 4.72 10.95
CA ILE A 58 -4.31 4.44 10.52
C ILE A 58 -4.75 3.04 10.97
N TYR A 59 -3.94 2.00 10.73
CA TYR A 59 -4.30 0.63 11.12
C TYR A 59 -4.42 0.50 12.64
N ARG A 60 -3.48 1.08 13.39
CA ARG A 60 -3.55 1.10 14.85
C ARG A 60 -4.83 1.77 15.35
N ASP A 61 -5.21 2.90 14.75
CA ASP A 61 -6.43 3.64 15.13
C ASP A 61 -7.72 2.87 14.74
N ARG A 62 -7.66 2.02 13.71
CA ARG A 62 -8.73 1.09 13.31
C ARG A 62 -8.78 -0.18 14.16
N GLY A 63 -7.81 -0.40 15.05
CA GLY A 63 -7.71 -1.64 15.82
C GLY A 63 -7.22 -2.82 14.99
N GLU A 64 -6.47 -2.56 13.92
CA GLU A 64 -5.96 -3.56 12.99
C GLU A 64 -4.46 -3.78 13.13
N ILE A 65 -4.05 -5.01 12.88
CA ILE A 65 -2.66 -5.44 12.88
C ILE A 65 -2.30 -5.85 11.46
N LEU A 66 -1.25 -5.24 10.90
CA LEU A 66 -0.65 -5.71 9.66
C LEU A 66 -0.03 -7.09 9.88
N ILE A 67 -0.55 -8.10 9.18
CA ILE A 67 -0.05 -9.46 9.21
C ILE A 67 1.08 -9.62 8.20
N GLU A 68 0.82 -9.26 6.94
CA GLU A 68 1.81 -9.36 5.88
C GLU A 68 1.47 -8.49 4.68
N MET A 69 2.45 -8.33 3.80
CA MET A 69 2.27 -7.76 2.46
C MET A 69 2.05 -8.90 1.48
N VAL A 70 0.96 -8.81 0.72
CA VAL A 70 0.57 -9.77 -0.31
C VAL A 70 0.95 -9.19 -1.66
N HIS A 71 1.56 -9.97 -2.53
CA HIS A 71 1.95 -9.53 -3.88
C HIS A 71 1.61 -10.62 -4.90
N SER A 72 1.02 -10.25 -6.03
CA SER A 72 0.84 -11.12 -7.19
C SER A 72 1.81 -10.70 -8.29
N ASP A 73 2.75 -11.59 -8.60
CA ASP A 73 3.71 -11.41 -9.70
C ASP A 73 3.00 -11.43 -11.07
N GLU A 74 1.87 -12.15 -11.19
CA GLU A 74 1.11 -12.28 -12.43
C GLU A 74 0.43 -10.97 -12.83
N TYR A 75 -0.13 -10.27 -11.86
CA TYR A 75 -0.91 -9.06 -12.08
C TYR A 75 -0.20 -7.77 -11.66
N ASP A 76 1.03 -7.86 -11.13
CA ASP A 76 1.82 -6.75 -10.57
C ASP A 76 1.01 -5.90 -9.58
N ILE A 77 0.26 -6.59 -8.71
CA ILE A 77 -0.58 -5.97 -7.68
C ILE A 77 -0.09 -6.35 -6.29
N SER A 78 -0.24 -5.40 -5.37
CA SER A 78 0.12 -5.59 -3.97
C SER A 78 -1.03 -5.20 -3.05
N GLY A 79 -1.23 -5.99 -2.01
CA GLY A 79 -2.16 -5.75 -0.93
C GLY A 79 -1.49 -5.88 0.42
N ARG A 80 -2.22 -5.52 1.47
CA ARG A 80 -1.82 -5.69 2.86
C ARG A 80 -2.90 -6.49 3.58
N LEU A 81 -2.52 -7.61 4.15
CA LEU A 81 -3.39 -8.42 4.98
C LEU A 81 -3.41 -7.85 6.40
N LEU A 82 -4.60 -7.55 6.89
CA LEU A 82 -4.85 -6.94 8.19
C LEU A 82 -5.69 -7.89 9.03
N LEU A 83 -5.40 -8.02 10.31
CA LEU A 83 -6.24 -8.68 11.31
C LEU A 83 -6.93 -7.61 12.16
N SER A 84 -8.25 -7.57 12.12
CA SER A 84 -9.06 -6.65 12.92
C SER A 84 -9.17 -7.12 14.37
N SER A 85 -9.43 -6.19 15.29
CA SER A 85 -9.72 -6.48 16.70
C SER A 85 -10.95 -7.36 16.90
N ASP A 86 -11.86 -7.36 15.92
CA ASP A 86 -13.08 -8.18 15.92
C ASP A 86 -12.85 -9.59 15.33
N ASP A 87 -11.58 -10.02 15.24
CA ASP A 87 -11.11 -11.35 14.80
C ASP A 87 -11.48 -11.72 13.36
N HIS A 88 -11.56 -10.73 12.47
CA HIS A 88 -11.68 -10.96 11.03
C HIS A 88 -10.49 -10.41 10.27
N TYR A 89 -10.20 -11.04 9.13
CA TYR A 89 -9.17 -10.58 8.21
C TYR A 89 -9.73 -9.58 7.20
N GLU A 90 -8.92 -8.61 6.84
CA GLU A 90 -9.19 -7.66 5.77
C GLU A 90 -8.00 -7.58 4.83
N ILE A 91 -8.24 -7.29 3.56
CA ILE A 91 -7.20 -6.96 2.61
C ILE A 91 -7.35 -5.52 2.15
N ASP A 92 -6.29 -4.74 2.31
CA ASP A 92 -6.18 -3.36 1.85
C ASP A 92 -5.27 -3.29 0.61
N TYR A 93 -5.82 -2.90 -0.52
CA TYR A 93 -5.16 -2.92 -1.82
C TYR A 93 -5.57 -1.73 -2.67
N ILE A 94 -4.78 -1.46 -3.71
CA ILE A 94 -5.08 -0.41 -4.69
C ILE A 94 -5.29 -1.08 -6.04
N VAL A 95 -6.43 -0.81 -6.65
CA VAL A 95 -6.78 -1.26 -7.99
C VAL A 95 -7.41 -0.10 -8.75
N GLY A 96 -6.99 0.10 -10.01
CA GLY A 96 -7.46 1.23 -10.82
C GLY A 96 -7.19 2.63 -10.22
N GLY A 97 -6.21 2.76 -9.32
CA GLY A 97 -5.93 4.01 -8.59
C GLY A 97 -6.88 4.30 -7.42
N VAL A 98 -7.77 3.37 -7.09
CA VAL A 98 -8.68 3.47 -5.95
C VAL A 98 -8.23 2.51 -4.86
N ARG A 99 -8.03 3.04 -3.65
CA ARG A 99 -7.77 2.21 -2.48
C ARG A 99 -9.07 1.54 -2.04
N LYS A 100 -9.02 0.23 -1.84
CA LYS A 100 -10.12 -0.60 -1.40
C LYS A 100 -9.72 -1.42 -0.18
N ILE A 101 -10.68 -1.65 0.70
CA ILE A 101 -10.52 -2.52 1.86
C ILE A 101 -11.66 -3.51 1.83
N LYS A 102 -11.32 -4.79 1.72
CA LYS A 102 -12.28 -5.88 1.64
C LYS A 102 -12.15 -6.77 2.86
N LYS A 103 -13.25 -6.97 3.57
CA LYS A 103 -13.34 -8.01 4.59
C LYS A 103 -13.26 -9.35 3.88
N LEU A 104 -12.29 -10.16 4.29
CA LEU A 104 -12.19 -11.55 3.86
C LEU A 104 -13.26 -12.31 4.64
N ASP A 105 -14.20 -12.93 3.93
CA ASP A 105 -15.21 -13.75 4.57
C ASP A 105 -14.48 -14.80 5.41
N GLU A 106 -14.86 -14.96 6.68
CA GLU A 106 -14.47 -16.12 7.47
C GLU A 106 -14.94 -17.36 6.69
N GLN A 107 -14.08 -17.94 5.87
CA GLN A 107 -14.23 -19.37 5.67
C GLN A 107 -13.91 -19.98 7.03
N LYS A 108 -14.97 -20.37 7.75
CA LYS A 108 -14.92 -21.19 8.97
C LYS A 108 -13.96 -22.38 8.86
N ASP A 109 -13.60 -22.75 7.63
CA ASP A 109 -12.81 -23.91 7.25
C ASP A 109 -11.42 -23.57 6.70
N VAL A 110 -11.00 -22.30 6.57
CA VAL A 110 -9.62 -21.94 6.18
C VAL A 110 -8.76 -21.84 7.44
N PRO A 111 -7.83 -22.78 7.66
CA PRO A 111 -6.93 -22.68 8.80
C PRO A 111 -6.12 -21.38 8.72
N SER A 112 -5.81 -20.78 9.86
CA SER A 112 -5.07 -19.51 9.93
C SER A 112 -3.75 -19.52 9.13
N SER A 113 -3.16 -20.70 8.92
CA SER A 113 -1.94 -20.89 8.09
C SER A 113 -2.14 -20.68 6.58
N PHE A 114 -3.37 -20.64 6.09
CA PHE A 114 -3.72 -20.48 4.67
C PHE A 114 -4.40 -19.14 4.36
N VAL A 115 -4.54 -18.27 5.36
CA VAL A 115 -5.16 -16.95 5.17
C VAL A 115 -4.33 -16.09 4.21
N SER A 116 -3.01 -16.25 4.21
CA SER A 116 -2.08 -15.65 3.24
C SER A 116 -2.44 -16.02 1.80
N ASP A 117 -2.59 -17.32 1.54
CA ASP A 117 -2.92 -17.85 0.21
C ASP A 117 -4.32 -17.39 -0.22
N TYR A 118 -5.28 -17.37 0.71
CA TYR A 118 -6.63 -16.87 0.44
C TYR A 118 -6.65 -15.36 0.17
N ALA A 119 -5.85 -14.57 0.89
CA ALA A 119 -5.69 -13.14 0.66
C ALA A 119 -5.10 -12.88 -0.73
N TRP A 120 -4.12 -13.68 -1.15
CA TRP A 120 -3.54 -13.63 -2.49
C TRP A 120 -4.59 -13.96 -3.57
N MET A 121 -5.29 -15.08 -3.45
CA MET A 121 -6.36 -15.44 -4.40
C MET A 121 -7.49 -14.40 -4.43
N SER A 122 -7.83 -13.81 -3.29
CA SER A 122 -8.85 -12.77 -3.20
C SER A 122 -8.41 -11.49 -3.90
N LEU A 123 -7.13 -11.13 -3.77
CA LEU A 123 -6.53 -9.98 -4.47
C LEU A 123 -6.58 -10.16 -5.99
N GLU A 124 -6.21 -11.34 -6.49
CA GLU A 124 -6.24 -11.68 -7.91
C GLU A 124 -7.66 -11.67 -8.47
N ASN A 125 -8.61 -12.32 -7.78
CA ASN A 125 -10.02 -12.33 -8.18
C ASN A 125 -10.60 -10.91 -8.27
N GLU A 126 -10.30 -10.02 -7.33
CA GLU A 126 -10.78 -8.63 -7.36
C GLU A 126 -10.20 -7.86 -8.55
N TYR A 127 -8.92 -8.09 -8.85
CA TYR A 127 -8.26 -7.48 -10.00
C TYR A 127 -8.84 -7.98 -11.33
N GLU A 128 -9.04 -9.29 -11.45
CA GLU A 128 -9.69 -9.91 -12.62
C GLU A 128 -11.11 -9.37 -12.84
N ASN A 129 -11.92 -9.27 -11.77
CA ASN A 129 -13.28 -8.74 -11.86
C ASN A 129 -13.33 -7.28 -12.33
N GLU A 130 -12.38 -6.44 -11.90
CA GLU A 130 -12.31 -5.06 -12.37
C GLU A 130 -11.79 -4.92 -13.80
N LEU A 131 -10.82 -5.73 -14.21
CA LEU A 131 -10.27 -5.70 -15.57
C LEU A 131 -11.21 -6.30 -16.61
N LEU A 132 -11.88 -7.40 -16.28
CA LEU A 132 -12.74 -8.15 -17.20
C LEU A 132 -14.18 -7.66 -17.19
N GLY A 133 -14.53 -6.74 -16.28
CA GLY A 133 -15.89 -6.26 -16.08
C GLY A 133 -16.78 -7.38 -15.57
N GLY A 134 -16.81 -7.56 -14.25
CA GLY A 134 -17.65 -8.57 -13.60
C GLY A 134 -19.08 -8.60 -14.17
N GLU A 135 -19.54 -9.81 -14.52
CA GLU A 135 -20.92 -10.09 -14.97
C GLU A 135 -21.97 -9.69 -13.92
#